data_AF-A0A1H6FZA7-F1
#
_entry.id   AF-A0A1H6FZA7-F1
#
_cell.length_a   1.000
_cell.length_b   1.000
_cell.length_c   1.000
_cell.angle_alpha   90.00
_cell.angle_beta   90.00
_cell.angle_gamma   90.00
#
_symmetry.space_group_name_H-M   'P 1'
#
loop_
_entity.id
_entity.type
_entity.pdbx_description
1 polymer ?
#
loop_
_entity_poly.entity_id
_entity_poly.type
_entity_poly.pdbx_seq_one_letter_code
_entity_poly.pdbx_strand_id
1 'polypeptide(L)'
;MSGRRIVIGALPPLPEVQPGDDLGALLAERLPKGIDGSEILCVAHKVVSKAEGRLRRLADVEPGPQALALARRLGKDPRLVQTVLDETRAIVRIGPRVLICETRHGFVCANAGVDQSNAPYGWAVLLPSDPDASARRLRRRIRELRGVAPAIVVTDSFGRPFRVGIVDLALGCAGIEPLDDLRGERDRAGRELRASQRALADAVAAAAELARGKASGEPSVLVRGLAAWVRDDDGPGARALIRERSSDLFRSDPSGRGPTV
;
A
#
# COMPACT_ATOMS: atom_id res chain seq x y z
N MET A 1 30.57 11.36 -7.87
CA MET A 1 29.48 10.48 -8.30
C MET A 1 28.45 11.35 -9.00
N SER A 2 28.16 11.10 -10.27
CA SER A 2 27.07 11.80 -10.96
C SER A 2 25.75 11.51 -10.25
N GLY A 3 24.90 12.52 -10.05
CA GLY A 3 23.61 12.34 -9.42
C GLY A 3 22.75 11.34 -10.19
N ARG A 4 22.03 10.47 -9.48
CA ARG A 4 21.09 9.53 -10.10
C ARG A 4 19.85 10.29 -10.57
N ARG A 5 19.48 10.14 -11.86
CA ARG A 5 18.23 10.67 -12.42
C ARG A 5 17.11 9.65 -12.23
N ILE A 6 15.99 10.07 -11.64
CA ILE A 6 14.77 9.28 -11.50
C ILE A 6 13.69 9.93 -12.38
N VAL A 7 12.96 9.10 -13.13
CA VAL A 7 11.84 9.55 -13.98
C VAL A 7 10.58 8.82 -13.53
N ILE A 8 9.51 9.58 -13.29
CA ILE A 8 8.24 9.09 -12.78
C ILE A 8 7.14 9.59 -13.71
N GLY A 9 6.31 8.68 -14.23
CA GLY A 9 5.20 9.04 -15.11
C GLY A 9 4.02 8.12 -14.93
N ALA A 10 2.82 8.69 -14.81
CA ALA A 10 1.58 7.93 -14.88
C ALA A 10 1.46 7.24 -16.25
N LEU A 11 0.95 6.01 -16.22
CA LEU A 11 0.58 5.30 -17.43
C LEU A 11 -0.86 5.70 -17.83
N PRO A 12 -1.24 5.50 -19.11
CA PRO A 12 -2.59 5.78 -19.56
C PRO A 12 -3.66 5.13 -18.67
N PRO A 13 -4.86 5.73 -18.59
CA PRO A 13 -5.91 5.24 -17.71
C PRO A 13 -6.33 3.79 -18.05
N LEU A 14 -6.84 3.11 -17.02
CA LEU A 14 -7.49 1.81 -17.18
C LEU A 14 -9.00 1.99 -17.35
N PRO A 15 -9.70 1.03 -17.99
CA PRO A 15 -11.15 0.93 -17.84
C PRO A 15 -11.52 0.70 -16.37
N GLU A 16 -12.81 0.88 -16.05
CA GLU A 16 -13.32 0.59 -14.72
C GLU A 16 -13.21 -0.91 -14.42
N VAL A 17 -12.25 -1.27 -13.57
CA VAL A 17 -11.91 -2.66 -13.22
C VAL A 17 -13.03 -3.31 -12.42
N GLN A 18 -13.44 -4.50 -12.84
CA GLN A 18 -14.45 -5.34 -12.20
C GLN A 18 -13.84 -6.57 -11.53
N PRO A 19 -14.56 -7.20 -10.58
CA PRO A 19 -14.18 -8.50 -10.04
C PRO A 19 -13.96 -9.55 -11.14
N GLY A 20 -12.79 -10.20 -11.10
CA GLY A 20 -12.39 -11.24 -12.05
C GLY A 20 -11.60 -10.74 -13.26
N ASP A 21 -11.45 -9.43 -13.46
CA ASP A 21 -10.65 -8.90 -14.58
C ASP A 21 -9.18 -9.32 -14.49
N ASP A 22 -8.57 -9.61 -15.65
CA ASP A 22 -7.12 -9.83 -15.76
C ASP A 22 -6.38 -8.49 -15.68
N LEU A 23 -6.19 -8.01 -14.44
CA LEU A 23 -5.48 -6.76 -14.19
C LEU A 23 -4.02 -6.79 -14.71
N GLY A 24 -3.38 -7.96 -14.73
CA GLY A 24 -2.03 -8.09 -15.27
C GLY A 24 -1.98 -7.80 -16.77
N ALA A 25 -2.96 -8.30 -17.52
CA ALA A 25 -3.12 -7.97 -18.94
C ALA A 25 -3.43 -6.49 -19.17
N LEU A 26 -4.37 -5.93 -18.40
CA LEU A 26 -4.71 -4.50 -18.50
C LEU A 26 -3.48 -3.61 -18.28
N LEU A 27 -2.66 -3.90 -17.25
CA LEU A 27 -1.43 -3.17 -16.99
C LEU A 27 -0.38 -3.38 -18.08
N ALA A 28 -0.20 -4.63 -18.55
CA ALA A 28 0.77 -4.97 -19.58
C ALA A 28 0.53 -4.21 -20.89
N GLU A 29 -0.73 -3.97 -21.25
CA GLU A 29 -1.12 -3.18 -22.44
C GLU A 29 -0.71 -1.70 -22.34
N ARG A 30 -0.62 -1.14 -21.12
CA ARG A 30 -0.26 0.28 -20.90
C ARG A 30 1.23 0.50 -20.73
N LEU A 31 2.03 -0.57 -20.62
CA LEU A 31 3.48 -0.47 -20.52
C LEU A 31 4.08 0.00 -21.85
N PRO A 32 5.02 0.95 -21.84
CA PRO A 32 5.67 1.42 -23.06
C PRO A 32 6.46 0.29 -23.73
N LYS A 33 6.61 0.37 -25.05
CA LYS A 33 7.54 -0.50 -25.78
C LYS A 33 8.97 -0.21 -25.32
N GLY A 34 9.79 -1.25 -25.14
CA GLY A 34 11.20 -1.11 -24.73
C GLY A 34 11.44 -1.01 -23.21
N ILE A 35 10.48 -1.40 -22.38
CA ILE A 35 10.79 -1.77 -20.99
C ILE A 35 11.67 -3.01 -20.97
N ASP A 36 12.64 -3.05 -20.06
CA ASP A 36 13.60 -4.15 -19.93
C ASP A 36 13.48 -4.89 -18.59
N GLY A 37 12.57 -4.44 -17.72
CA GLY A 37 12.36 -5.02 -16.40
C GLY A 37 13.14 -4.33 -15.29
N SER A 38 13.98 -3.34 -15.61
CA SER A 38 14.68 -2.50 -14.62
C SER A 38 13.78 -1.42 -13.99
N GLU A 39 12.53 -1.34 -14.43
CA GLU A 39 11.54 -0.39 -13.92
C GLU A 39 10.74 -0.94 -12.75
N ILE A 40 10.13 -0.01 -12.01
CA ILE A 40 9.17 -0.30 -10.95
C ILE A 40 7.80 0.24 -11.35
N LEU A 41 6.81 -0.64 -11.39
CA LEU A 41 5.41 -0.32 -11.65
C LEU A 41 4.66 -0.21 -10.31
N CYS A 42 4.32 1.02 -9.93
CA CYS A 42 3.45 1.28 -8.79
C CYS A 42 1.99 1.17 -9.23
N VAL A 43 1.16 0.45 -8.47
CA VAL A 43 -0.26 0.21 -8.78
C VAL A 43 -1.10 0.57 -7.56
N ALA A 44 -2.13 1.39 -7.72
CA ALA A 44 -3.06 1.71 -6.65
C ALA A 44 -3.82 0.47 -6.20
N HIS A 45 -3.95 0.25 -4.89
CA HIS A 45 -4.59 -0.96 -4.35
C HIS A 45 -6.04 -1.12 -4.81
N LYS A 46 -6.75 -0.03 -5.12
CA LYS A 46 -8.17 -0.05 -5.48
C LYS A 46 -8.43 -0.92 -6.70
N VAL A 47 -7.61 -0.82 -7.75
CA VAL A 47 -7.79 -1.68 -8.95
C VAL A 47 -7.41 -3.13 -8.68
N VAL A 48 -6.39 -3.36 -7.84
CA VAL A 48 -6.02 -4.71 -7.38
C VAL A 48 -7.19 -5.34 -6.61
N SER A 49 -7.77 -4.57 -5.68
CA SER A 49 -8.87 -5.00 -4.82
C SER A 49 -10.13 -5.26 -5.61
N LYS A 50 -10.46 -4.41 -6.59
CA LYS A 50 -11.59 -4.63 -7.50
C LYS A 50 -11.40 -5.91 -8.29
N ALA A 51 -10.27 -6.10 -8.95
CA ALA A 51 -9.97 -7.32 -9.72
C ALA A 51 -10.06 -8.59 -8.85
N GLU A 52 -9.62 -8.50 -7.59
CA GLU A 52 -9.65 -9.60 -6.62
C GLU A 52 -10.99 -9.76 -5.88
N GLY A 53 -12.02 -8.99 -6.24
CA GLY A 53 -13.34 -9.07 -5.61
C GLY A 53 -13.38 -8.61 -4.15
N ARG A 54 -12.42 -7.78 -3.72
CA ARG A 54 -12.34 -7.18 -2.38
C ARG A 54 -13.26 -5.96 -2.26
N LEU A 55 -14.51 -6.16 -2.66
CA LEU A 55 -15.60 -5.20 -2.59
C LEU A 55 -16.66 -5.71 -1.61
N ARG A 56 -17.23 -4.80 -0.83
CA ARG A 56 -18.32 -5.13 0.09
C ARG A 56 -19.49 -4.20 -0.07
N ARG A 57 -20.66 -4.78 -0.36
CA ARG A 57 -21.91 -4.04 -0.41
C ARG A 57 -22.37 -3.78 1.01
N LEU A 58 -22.54 -2.51 1.38
CA LEU A 58 -22.90 -2.15 2.75
C LEU A 58 -24.29 -2.63 3.13
N ALA A 59 -25.22 -2.73 2.17
CA ALA A 59 -26.57 -3.24 2.40
C ALA A 59 -26.59 -4.69 2.93
N ASP A 60 -25.55 -5.48 2.64
CA ASP A 60 -25.45 -6.89 3.02
C ASP A 60 -24.71 -7.08 4.36
N VAL A 61 -24.37 -5.98 5.04
CA VAL A 61 -23.63 -6.01 6.31
C VAL A 61 -24.60 -5.80 7.47
N GLU A 62 -24.63 -6.77 8.38
CA GLU A 62 -25.35 -6.65 9.66
C GLU A 62 -24.41 -6.10 10.75
N PRO A 63 -24.63 -4.88 11.27
CA PRO A 63 -23.75 -4.31 12.27
C PRO A 63 -23.97 -4.90 13.67
N GLY A 64 -22.90 -5.34 14.32
CA GLY A 64 -22.95 -5.79 15.70
C GLY A 64 -23.00 -4.64 16.73
N PRO A 65 -23.18 -4.96 18.03
CA PRO A 65 -23.30 -3.96 19.09
C PRO A 65 -22.11 -2.97 19.17
N GLN A 66 -20.89 -3.46 18.97
CA GLN A 66 -19.69 -2.62 18.96
C GLN A 66 -19.68 -1.64 17.79
N ALA A 67 -20.07 -2.09 16.59
CA ALA A 67 -20.18 -1.23 15.42
C ALA A 67 -21.22 -0.13 15.62
N LEU A 68 -22.40 -0.47 16.16
CA LEU A 68 -23.45 0.49 16.48
C LEU A 68 -23.01 1.56 17.49
N ALA A 69 -22.28 1.16 18.54
CA ALA A 69 -21.75 2.09 19.52
C ALA A 69 -20.71 3.04 18.91
N LEU A 70 -19.76 2.51 18.15
CA LEU A 70 -18.73 3.31 17.49
C LEU A 70 -19.31 4.21 16.40
N ALA A 71 -20.27 3.74 15.62
CA ALA A 71 -20.96 4.50 14.59
C ALA A 71 -21.64 5.76 15.14
N ARG A 72 -22.35 5.63 16.27
CA ARG A 72 -22.95 6.79 16.97
C ARG A 72 -21.90 7.81 17.39
N ARG A 73 -20.78 7.34 17.94
CA ARG A 73 -19.68 8.22 18.37
C ARG A 73 -19.00 8.93 17.19
N LEU A 74 -18.83 8.24 16.07
CA LEU A 74 -18.09 8.72 14.91
C LEU A 74 -18.96 9.50 13.91
N GLY A 75 -20.29 9.43 14.04
CA GLY A 75 -21.24 9.96 13.07
C GLY A 75 -21.14 9.26 11.71
N LYS A 76 -20.99 7.93 11.71
CA LYS A 76 -20.82 7.11 10.49
C LYS A 76 -21.90 6.05 10.35
N ASP A 77 -22.04 5.52 9.14
CA ASP A 77 -22.88 4.35 8.87
C ASP A 77 -22.37 3.13 9.68
N PRO A 78 -23.21 2.48 10.51
CA PRO A 78 -22.80 1.32 11.29
C PRO A 78 -22.35 0.13 10.45
N ARG A 79 -22.85 0.00 9.21
CA ARG A 79 -22.45 -1.05 8.25
C ARG A 79 -21.03 -0.84 7.74
N LEU A 80 -20.66 0.41 7.52
CA LEU A 80 -19.28 0.79 7.21
C LEU A 80 -18.37 0.54 8.41
N VAL A 81 -18.80 0.93 9.62
CA VAL A 81 -18.01 0.69 10.83
C VAL A 81 -17.83 -0.81 11.07
N GLN A 82 -18.86 -1.63 10.87
CA GLN A 82 -18.73 -3.09 10.94
C GLN A 82 -17.72 -3.61 9.91
N THR A 83 -17.78 -3.13 8.67
CA THR A 83 -16.80 -3.50 7.63
C THR A 83 -15.37 -3.15 8.04
N VAL A 84 -15.16 -1.99 8.67
CA VAL A 84 -13.86 -1.60 9.24
C VAL A 84 -13.42 -2.55 10.35
N LEU A 85 -14.32 -2.90 11.27
CA LEU A 85 -14.02 -3.82 12.38
C LEU A 85 -13.67 -5.21 11.87
N ASP A 86 -14.33 -5.70 10.83
CA ASP A 86 -14.05 -7.00 10.23
C ASP A 86 -12.62 -7.06 9.67
N GLU A 87 -12.11 -5.97 9.11
CA GLU A 87 -10.73 -5.86 8.59
C GLU A 87 -9.70 -5.46 9.67
N THR A 88 -10.15 -5.21 10.90
CA THR A 88 -9.33 -4.74 12.02
C THR A 88 -8.90 -5.90 12.92
N ARG A 89 -7.59 -5.98 13.20
CA ARG A 89 -7.05 -6.82 14.28
C ARG A 89 -7.20 -6.13 15.64
N ALA A 90 -6.88 -4.84 15.72
CA ALA A 90 -6.99 -4.06 16.95
C ALA A 90 -7.29 -2.59 16.66
N ILE A 91 -8.15 -1.96 17.46
CA ILE A 91 -8.33 -0.51 17.44
C ILE A 91 -7.18 0.11 18.23
N VAL A 92 -6.32 0.87 17.54
CA VAL A 92 -5.19 1.58 18.14
C VAL A 92 -5.66 2.89 18.77
N ARG A 93 -6.58 3.61 18.11
CA ARG A 93 -7.14 4.86 18.63
C ARG A 93 -8.52 5.15 18.05
N ILE A 94 -9.36 5.82 18.84
CA ILE A 94 -10.67 6.31 18.41
C ILE A 94 -10.59 7.84 18.34
N GLY A 95 -10.54 8.37 17.12
CA GLY A 95 -10.64 9.80 16.87
C GLY A 95 -12.08 10.30 16.81
N PRO A 96 -12.30 11.60 16.55
CA PRO A 96 -13.65 12.17 16.47
C PRO A 96 -14.49 11.59 15.32
N ARG A 97 -13.86 11.36 14.15
CA ARG A 97 -14.51 10.86 12.93
C ARG A 97 -13.74 9.72 12.25
N VAL A 98 -12.74 9.14 12.90
CA VAL A 98 -11.86 8.13 12.31
C VAL A 98 -11.43 7.13 13.36
N LEU A 99 -11.32 5.86 12.95
CA LEU A 99 -10.64 4.83 13.74
C LEU A 99 -9.21 4.71 13.22
N ILE A 100 -8.24 4.67 14.12
CA ILE A 100 -6.89 4.19 13.78
C ILE A 100 -6.86 2.71 14.14
N CYS A 101 -6.67 1.85 13.15
CA CYS A 101 -6.75 0.41 13.27
C CYS A 101 -5.42 -0.22 12.89
N GLU A 102 -5.03 -1.27 13.60
CA GLU A 102 -4.13 -2.29 13.07
C GLU A 102 -4.95 -3.24 12.21
N THR A 103 -4.66 -3.29 10.91
CA THR A 103 -5.28 -4.23 9.97
C THR A 103 -4.83 -5.67 10.24
N ARG A 104 -5.49 -6.66 9.65
CA ARG A 104 -5.05 -8.06 9.69
C ARG A 104 -3.64 -8.28 9.11
N HIS A 105 -3.22 -7.43 8.17
CA HIS A 105 -1.86 -7.44 7.60
C HIS A 105 -0.79 -6.92 8.58
N GLY A 106 -1.19 -6.05 9.52
CA GLY A 106 -0.29 -5.35 10.45
C GLY A 106 -0.11 -3.86 10.19
N PHE A 107 -0.67 -3.32 9.09
CA PHE A 107 -0.68 -1.88 8.83
C PHE A 107 -1.44 -1.12 9.91
N VAL A 108 -0.92 0.01 10.37
CA VAL A 108 -1.61 0.93 11.28
C VAL A 108 -2.10 2.13 10.49
N CYS A 109 -3.40 2.18 10.20
CA CYS A 109 -3.97 3.18 9.30
C CYS A 109 -5.42 3.55 9.67
N ALA A 110 -5.93 4.58 8.98
CA ALA A 110 -7.30 5.04 9.15
C ALA A 110 -8.31 3.99 8.64
N ASN A 111 -9.32 3.68 9.44
CA ASN A 111 -10.43 2.79 9.11
C ASN A 111 -10.01 1.45 8.50
N ALA A 112 -8.86 0.91 8.92
CA ALA A 112 -8.29 -0.33 8.39
C ALA A 112 -8.07 -0.37 6.86
N GLY A 113 -7.91 0.80 6.22
CA GLY A 113 -7.79 0.91 4.77
C GLY A 113 -9.10 0.67 4.01
N VAL A 114 -10.24 0.55 4.72
CA VAL A 114 -11.56 0.49 4.09
C VAL A 114 -11.91 1.88 3.54
N ASP A 115 -12.24 1.92 2.26
CA ASP A 115 -12.51 3.15 1.52
C ASP A 115 -13.85 3.05 0.78
N GLN A 116 -14.57 4.17 0.64
CA GLN A 116 -15.77 4.27 -0.20
C GLN A 116 -15.52 5.11 -1.45
N SER A 117 -14.41 5.85 -1.50
CA SER A 117 -14.04 6.66 -2.65
C SER A 117 -13.74 5.77 -3.86
N ASN A 118 -14.22 6.18 -5.02
CA ASN A 118 -14.12 5.43 -6.27
C ASN A 118 -14.71 4.01 -6.22
N ALA A 119 -15.51 3.69 -5.20
CA ALA A 119 -16.37 2.51 -5.16
C ALA A 119 -17.73 2.86 -5.79
N PRO A 120 -18.47 1.86 -6.32
CA PRO A 120 -19.88 2.06 -6.64
C PRO A 120 -20.67 2.53 -5.41
N TYR A 121 -21.73 3.31 -5.63
CA TYR A 121 -22.55 3.83 -4.54
C TYR A 121 -23.08 2.69 -3.64
N GLY A 122 -22.94 2.84 -2.33
CA GLY A 122 -23.35 1.82 -1.35
C GLY A 122 -22.35 0.66 -1.18
N TRP A 123 -21.17 0.74 -1.78
CA TRP A 123 -20.08 -0.22 -1.61
C TRP A 123 -18.89 0.38 -0.87
N ALA A 124 -18.06 -0.50 -0.33
CA ALA A 124 -16.72 -0.19 0.17
C ALA A 124 -15.69 -1.08 -0.54
N VAL A 125 -14.50 -0.52 -0.79
CA VAL A 125 -13.31 -1.26 -1.21
C VAL A 125 -12.50 -1.61 0.02
N LEU A 126 -12.08 -2.86 0.13
CA LEU A 126 -11.21 -3.37 1.18
C LEU A 126 -9.80 -3.51 0.60
N LEU A 127 -8.78 -3.51 1.47
CA LEU A 127 -7.42 -3.82 1.02
C LEU A 127 -7.35 -5.25 0.42
N PRO A 128 -6.42 -5.52 -0.53
CA PRO A 128 -6.11 -6.88 -0.96
C PRO A 128 -5.77 -7.73 0.26
N SER A 129 -6.21 -8.98 0.30
CA SER A 129 -6.00 -9.86 1.48
C SER A 129 -4.55 -10.31 1.67
N ASP A 130 -3.80 -10.34 0.57
CA ASP A 130 -2.35 -10.53 0.56
C ASP A 130 -1.75 -9.69 -0.58
N PRO A 131 -1.47 -8.39 -0.32
CA PRO A 131 -0.96 -7.48 -1.34
C PRO A 131 0.40 -7.89 -1.92
N ASP A 132 1.24 -8.59 -1.15
CA ASP A 132 2.51 -9.15 -1.65
C ASP A 132 2.24 -10.26 -2.67
N ALA A 133 1.32 -11.17 -2.38
CA ALA A 133 0.91 -12.19 -3.35
C ALA A 133 0.24 -11.57 -4.58
N SER A 134 -0.55 -10.50 -4.42
CA SER A 134 -1.09 -9.73 -5.54
C SER A 134 0.02 -9.16 -6.43
N ALA A 135 1.05 -8.54 -5.82
CA ALA A 135 2.20 -8.01 -6.55
C ALA A 135 2.95 -9.10 -7.35
N ARG A 136 3.17 -10.28 -6.73
CA ARG A 136 3.80 -11.43 -7.40
C ARG A 136 2.97 -11.95 -8.58
N ARG A 137 1.65 -12.05 -8.41
CA ARG A 137 0.73 -12.46 -9.50
C ARG A 137 0.77 -11.50 -10.67
N LEU A 138 0.72 -10.19 -10.41
CA LEU A 138 0.81 -9.16 -11.45
C LEU A 138 2.16 -9.22 -12.17
N ARG A 139 3.25 -9.33 -11.42
CA ARG A 139 4.60 -9.42 -11.98
C ARG A 139 4.76 -10.62 -12.91
N ARG A 140 4.31 -11.80 -12.45
CA ARG A 140 4.32 -13.03 -13.25
C ARG A 140 3.46 -12.88 -14.51
N ARG A 141 2.25 -12.32 -14.37
CA ARG A 141 1.35 -12.15 -15.51
C ARG A 141 1.92 -11.20 -16.57
N ILE A 142 2.57 -10.11 -16.16
CA ILE A 142 3.27 -9.21 -17.09
C ILE A 142 4.45 -9.93 -17.76
N ARG A 143 5.21 -10.77 -17.03
CA ARG A 143 6.29 -11.61 -17.61
C ARG A 143 5.77 -12.51 -18.71
N GLU A 144 4.67 -13.21 -18.48
CA GLU A 144 4.04 -14.10 -19.46
C GLU A 144 3.64 -13.34 -20.74
N LEU A 145 3.13 -12.12 -20.60
CA LEU A 145 2.59 -11.33 -21.72
C LEU A 145 3.62 -10.49 -22.46
N ARG A 146 4.70 -10.07 -21.78
CA ARG A 146 5.67 -9.09 -22.31
C ARG A 146 7.10 -9.62 -22.37
N GLY A 147 7.37 -10.80 -21.81
CA GLY A 147 8.72 -11.37 -21.69
C GLY A 147 9.62 -10.66 -20.67
N VAL A 148 9.11 -9.64 -19.99
CA VAL A 148 9.83 -8.82 -19.01
C VAL A 148 9.03 -8.69 -17.73
N ALA A 149 9.71 -8.49 -16.59
CA ALA A 149 9.07 -8.54 -15.27
C ALA A 149 9.53 -7.36 -14.40
N PRO A 150 9.00 -6.15 -14.65
CA PRO A 150 9.29 -5.01 -13.78
C PRO A 150 8.91 -5.33 -12.34
N ALA A 151 9.56 -4.66 -11.40
CA ALA A 151 9.13 -4.70 -10.01
C ALA A 151 7.69 -4.16 -9.89
N ILE A 152 6.92 -4.71 -8.95
CA ILE A 152 5.56 -4.26 -8.67
C ILE A 152 5.49 -3.73 -7.24
N VAL A 153 4.87 -2.57 -7.05
CA VAL A 153 4.54 -2.02 -5.73
C VAL A 153 3.06 -1.67 -5.70
N VAL A 154 2.29 -2.36 -4.86
CA VAL A 154 0.88 -2.04 -4.57
C VAL A 154 0.84 -0.93 -3.52
N THR A 155 0.10 0.14 -3.80
CA THR A 155 0.15 1.41 -3.04
C THR A 155 -1.18 1.81 -2.47
N ASP A 156 -1.18 2.44 -1.30
CA ASP A 156 -2.35 3.13 -0.75
C ASP A 156 -1.97 4.36 0.08
N SER A 157 -2.89 5.33 0.15
CA SER A 157 -2.66 6.62 0.77
C SER A 157 -2.94 6.62 2.26
N PHE A 158 -1.91 6.76 3.09
CA PHE A 158 -2.03 6.76 4.54
C PHE A 158 -1.70 8.12 5.14
N GLY A 159 -2.38 8.44 6.24
CA GLY A 159 -1.91 9.45 7.19
C GLY A 159 -0.75 8.92 8.02
N ARG A 160 -0.05 9.80 8.74
CA ARG A 160 1.08 9.41 9.60
C ARG A 160 1.16 10.28 10.85
N PRO A 161 1.67 9.76 11.98
CA PRO A 161 1.76 10.52 13.22
C PRO A 161 2.47 11.87 13.05
N PHE A 162 1.96 12.87 13.78
CA PHE A 162 2.55 14.21 13.93
C PHE A 162 2.65 15.06 12.65
N ARG A 163 2.04 14.65 11.54
CA ARG A 163 2.06 15.40 10.28
C ARG A 163 0.68 15.44 9.63
N VAL A 164 0.35 16.61 9.08
CA VAL A 164 -0.86 16.81 8.27
C VAL A 164 -0.62 16.33 6.85
N GLY A 165 -1.67 15.78 6.23
CA GLY A 165 -1.65 15.26 4.87
C GLY A 165 -1.44 13.74 4.80
N ILE A 166 -1.65 13.18 3.62
CA ILE A 166 -1.44 11.75 3.31
C ILE A 166 -0.25 11.60 2.38
N VAL A 167 0.35 10.42 2.39
CA VAL A 167 1.32 9.96 1.38
C VAL A 167 1.01 8.50 1.05
N ASP A 168 1.36 8.07 -0.15
CA ASP A 168 1.26 6.64 -0.47
C ASP A 168 2.39 5.84 0.19
N LEU A 169 2.01 4.67 0.70
CA LEU A 169 2.92 3.66 1.24
C LEU A 169 2.77 2.35 0.45
N ALA A 170 3.78 1.50 0.52
CA ALA A 170 3.75 0.18 -0.07
C ALA A 170 2.94 -0.79 0.80
N LEU A 171 1.81 -1.28 0.28
CA LEU A 171 1.06 -2.37 0.90
C LEU A 171 1.62 -3.74 0.54
N GLY A 172 2.13 -3.88 -0.69
CA GLY A 172 2.67 -5.12 -1.20
C GLY A 172 3.73 -4.85 -2.26
N CYS A 173 4.73 -5.72 -2.39
CA CYS A 173 5.68 -5.61 -3.49
C CYS A 173 6.26 -6.95 -3.93
N ALA A 174 6.78 -6.97 -5.16
CA ALA A 174 7.50 -8.10 -5.73
C ALA A 174 8.57 -7.61 -6.71
N GLY A 175 9.73 -8.25 -6.74
CA GLY A 175 10.81 -7.90 -7.66
C GLY A 175 11.61 -6.66 -7.25
N ILE A 176 11.54 -6.25 -5.98
CA ILE A 176 12.24 -5.09 -5.45
C ILE A 176 12.78 -5.41 -4.06
N GLU A 177 13.92 -4.81 -3.71
CA GLU A 177 14.38 -4.73 -2.33
C GLU A 177 13.61 -3.63 -1.58
N PRO A 178 12.65 -3.95 -0.68
CA PRO A 178 11.84 -2.94 -0.01
C PRO A 178 12.65 -2.08 0.97
N LEU A 179 13.74 -2.62 1.55
CA LEU A 179 14.60 -1.94 2.50
C LEU A 179 16.01 -1.78 1.95
N ASP A 180 16.40 -0.54 1.71
CA ASP A 180 17.78 -0.21 1.39
C ASP A 180 18.56 -0.06 2.70
N ASP A 181 19.20 -1.15 3.11
CA ASP A 181 19.97 -1.24 4.35
C ASP A 181 21.39 -0.68 4.16
N LEU A 182 21.61 0.53 4.68
CA LEU A 182 22.88 1.23 4.61
C LEU A 182 23.76 0.95 5.84
N ARG A 183 23.33 0.06 6.74
CA ARG A 183 24.11 -0.27 7.94
C ARG A 183 25.41 -0.95 7.54
N GLY A 184 26.49 -0.57 8.22
CA GLY A 184 27.84 -1.02 7.88
C GLY A 184 28.52 -0.20 6.77
N GLU A 185 27.78 0.61 6.02
CA GLU A 185 28.39 1.59 5.11
C GLU A 185 29.05 2.74 5.89
N ARG A 186 29.91 3.51 5.21
CA ARG A 186 30.60 4.66 5.79
C ARG A 186 30.05 5.98 5.25
N ASP A 187 29.86 6.94 6.15
CA ASP A 187 29.52 8.31 5.78
C ASP A 187 30.73 9.06 5.18
N ARG A 188 30.53 10.32 4.78
CA ARG A 188 31.58 11.17 4.21
C ARG A 188 32.78 11.38 5.13
N ALA A 189 32.59 11.29 6.45
CA ALA A 189 33.64 11.41 7.45
C ALA A 189 34.25 10.06 7.85
N GLY A 190 33.87 8.97 7.18
CA GLY A 190 34.35 7.62 7.43
C GLY A 190 33.66 6.89 8.59
N ARG A 191 32.62 7.48 9.20
CA ARG A 191 31.89 6.86 10.32
C ARG A 191 30.91 5.83 9.80
N GLU A 192 30.83 4.69 10.50
CA GLU A 192 29.90 3.62 10.16
C GLU A 192 28.46 4.02 10.45
N LEU A 193 27.56 3.78 9.50
CA LEU A 193 26.12 3.93 9.67
C LEU A 193 25.57 2.74 10.47
N ARG A 194 24.91 2.99 11.61
CA ARG A 194 24.43 1.93 12.52
C ARG A 194 22.93 1.67 12.47
N ALA A 195 22.14 2.67 12.07
CA ALA A 195 20.68 2.60 12.10
C ALA A 195 20.02 2.95 10.75
N SER A 196 20.83 3.31 9.76
CA SER A 196 20.33 3.89 8.51
C SER A 196 19.76 2.80 7.61
N GLN A 197 18.44 2.67 7.61
CA GLN A 197 17.69 1.88 6.65
C GLN A 197 16.69 2.79 5.96
N ARG A 198 16.68 2.80 4.65
CA ARG A 198 15.72 3.56 3.86
C ARG A 198 14.58 2.62 3.44
N ALA A 199 13.35 2.96 3.82
CA ALA A 199 12.14 2.31 3.33
C ALA A 199 11.94 2.65 1.85
N LEU A 200 12.64 1.93 0.98
CA LEU A 200 12.73 2.24 -0.44
C LEU A 200 11.37 2.11 -1.12
N ALA A 201 10.64 1.02 -0.86
CA ALA A 201 9.33 0.83 -1.50
C ALA A 201 8.32 1.91 -1.08
N ASP A 202 8.34 2.38 0.17
CA ASP A 202 7.52 3.51 0.63
C ASP A 202 7.95 4.83 -0.04
N ALA A 203 9.25 5.08 -0.18
CA ALA A 203 9.75 6.26 -0.87
C ALA A 203 9.33 6.27 -2.36
N VAL A 204 9.36 5.11 -3.01
CA VAL A 204 8.90 4.93 -4.39
C VAL A 204 7.38 5.12 -4.49
N ALA A 205 6.60 4.54 -3.58
CA ALA A 205 5.15 4.71 -3.52
C ALA A 205 4.75 6.19 -3.36
N ALA A 206 5.38 6.89 -2.40
CA ALA A 206 5.12 8.30 -2.14
C ALA A 206 5.49 9.18 -3.35
N ALA A 207 6.60 8.89 -4.04
CA ALA A 207 6.99 9.64 -5.23
C ALA A 207 6.05 9.37 -6.41
N ALA A 208 5.56 8.13 -6.56
CA ALA A 208 4.61 7.75 -7.60
C ALA A 208 3.23 8.40 -7.43
N GLU A 209 2.78 8.65 -6.20
CA GLU A 209 1.52 9.38 -5.94
C GLU A 209 1.51 10.76 -6.58
N LEU A 210 2.64 11.48 -6.57
CA LEU A 210 2.75 12.82 -7.16
C LEU A 210 2.51 12.87 -8.68
N ALA A 211 2.70 11.75 -9.38
CA ALA A 211 2.49 11.65 -10.81
C ALA A 211 1.04 11.36 -11.20
N ARG A 212 0.18 10.97 -10.23
CA ARG A 212 -1.22 10.58 -10.48
C ARG A 212 -2.17 11.72 -10.16
N GLY A 213 -3.17 11.94 -11.01
CA GLY A 213 -4.36 12.69 -10.60
C GLY A 213 -5.32 11.81 -9.79
N LYS A 214 -5.87 12.27 -8.66
CA LYS A 214 -6.76 11.44 -7.81
C LYS A 214 -8.05 10.96 -8.49
N ALA A 215 -8.49 11.64 -9.55
CA ALA A 215 -9.68 11.29 -10.33
C ALA A 215 -9.37 11.01 -11.81
N SER A 216 -8.08 10.81 -12.14
CA SER A 216 -7.61 10.65 -13.52
C SER A 216 -7.96 9.31 -14.16
N GLY A 217 -8.30 8.30 -13.36
CA GLY A 217 -8.41 6.91 -13.84
C GLY A 217 -7.05 6.27 -14.15
N GLU A 218 -5.93 6.86 -13.70
CA GLU A 218 -4.56 6.39 -13.91
C GLU A 218 -4.04 5.66 -12.64
N PRO A 219 -4.38 4.38 -12.43
CA PRO A 219 -4.03 3.68 -11.21
C PRO A 219 -2.54 3.29 -11.14
N SER A 220 -1.81 3.37 -12.26
CA SER A 220 -0.45 2.84 -12.36
C SER A 220 0.57 3.87 -12.83
N VAL A 221 1.77 3.80 -12.25
CA VAL A 221 2.89 4.73 -12.48
C VAL A 221 4.15 3.94 -12.71
N LEU A 222 4.91 4.30 -13.75
CA LEU A 222 6.20 3.71 -14.04
C LEU A 222 7.32 4.58 -13.48
N VAL A 223 8.22 3.96 -12.72
CA VAL A 223 9.39 4.60 -12.11
C VAL A 223 10.66 4.01 -12.72
N ARG A 224 11.53 4.87 -13.24
CA ARG A 224 12.79 4.52 -13.90
C ARG A 224 13.99 5.12 -13.16
N GLY A 225 15.16 4.48 -13.32
CA GLY A 225 16.43 4.95 -12.72
C GLY A 225 16.76 4.31 -11.37
N LEU A 226 16.02 3.28 -10.96
CA LEU A 226 16.18 2.56 -9.68
C LEU A 226 16.56 1.08 -9.86
N ALA A 227 17.14 0.73 -11.01
CA ALA A 227 17.52 -0.65 -11.37
C ALA A 227 18.36 -1.37 -10.29
N ALA A 228 19.18 -0.63 -9.53
CA ALA A 228 20.03 -1.20 -8.48
C ALA A 228 19.27 -1.88 -7.33
N TRP A 229 17.96 -1.60 -7.19
CA TRP A 229 17.10 -2.21 -6.18
C TRP A 229 16.04 -3.13 -6.76
N VAL A 230 16.03 -3.29 -8.08
CA VAL A 230 15.18 -4.28 -8.75
C VAL A 230 15.84 -5.65 -8.62
N ARG A 231 15.01 -6.67 -8.42
CA ARG A 231 15.42 -8.05 -8.16
C ARG A 231 14.92 -8.98 -9.26
N ASP A 232 15.69 -10.03 -9.54
CA ASP A 232 15.24 -11.10 -10.45
C ASP A 232 14.15 -11.97 -9.80
N ASP A 233 14.37 -12.37 -8.53
CA ASP A 233 13.35 -13.05 -7.72
C ASP A 233 12.29 -12.08 -7.19
N ASP A 234 11.28 -12.58 -6.48
CA ASP A 234 10.18 -11.75 -5.97
C ASP A 234 10.56 -10.95 -4.71
N GLY A 235 11.64 -11.29 -4.01
CA GLY A 235 12.03 -10.65 -2.76
C GLY A 235 11.08 -10.93 -1.57
N PRO A 236 11.32 -10.25 -0.44
CA PRO A 236 10.63 -10.51 0.82
C PRO A 236 9.20 -9.92 0.89
N GLY A 237 8.85 -9.01 -0.02
CA GLY A 237 7.57 -8.28 0.01
C GLY A 237 7.56 -7.09 0.97
N ALA A 238 6.51 -6.26 0.88
CA ALA A 238 6.35 -5.06 1.68
C ALA A 238 6.07 -5.37 3.15
N ARG A 239 5.69 -6.61 3.49
CA ARG A 239 5.61 -7.07 4.88
C ARG A 239 6.92 -6.87 5.65
N ALA A 240 8.07 -6.89 4.99
CA ALA A 240 9.37 -6.59 5.59
C ALA A 240 9.46 -5.15 6.17
N LEU A 241 8.61 -4.22 5.72
CA LEU A 241 8.52 -2.86 6.25
C LEU A 241 7.67 -2.76 7.51
N ILE A 242 6.84 -3.77 7.79
CA ILE A 242 5.97 -3.76 8.95
C ILE A 242 6.81 -4.05 10.19
N ARG A 243 6.89 -3.04 11.07
CA ARG A 243 7.58 -3.16 12.35
C ARG A 243 6.91 -4.22 13.23
N GLU A 244 7.71 -5.09 13.83
CA GLU A 244 7.22 -6.03 14.82
C GLU A 244 6.66 -5.31 16.04
N ARG A 245 5.56 -5.83 16.59
CA ARG A 245 4.86 -5.24 17.73
C ARG A 245 5.76 -5.05 18.96
N SER A 246 6.71 -5.96 19.20
CA SER A 246 7.70 -5.90 20.28
C SER A 246 8.65 -4.69 20.17
N SER A 247 8.82 -4.14 18.97
CA SER A 247 9.73 -3.02 18.68
C SER A 247 9.01 -1.69 18.43
N ASP A 248 7.67 -1.66 18.46
CA ASP A 248 6.87 -0.48 18.17
C ASP A 248 6.65 0.39 19.42
N LEU A 249 7.51 1.40 19.56
CA LEU A 249 7.48 2.37 20.66
C LEU A 249 6.22 3.26 20.69
N PHE A 250 5.44 3.34 19.60
CA PHE A 250 4.24 4.19 19.55
C PHE A 250 2.96 3.44 19.94
N ARG A 251 3.01 2.11 20.02
CA ARG A 251 1.87 1.31 20.50
C ARG A 251 1.86 1.35 22.03
N SER A 252 0.79 1.89 22.62
CA SER A 252 0.54 1.71 24.05
C SER A 252 0.09 0.27 24.32
N ASP A 253 0.55 -0.32 25.43
CA ASP A 253 -0.02 -1.56 25.95
C ASP A 253 -1.54 -1.35 26.18
N PRO A 254 -2.43 -2.27 25.76
CA PRO A 254 -3.85 -2.21 26.08
C PRO A 254 -4.16 -2.02 27.59
N SER A 255 -3.21 -2.28 28.48
CA SER A 255 -3.29 -1.97 29.92
C SER A 255 -3.22 -0.47 30.27
N GLY A 256 -2.92 0.41 29.32
CA GLY A 256 -2.74 1.84 29.56
C GLY A 256 -1.38 2.22 30.14
N ARG A 257 -0.48 1.26 30.37
CA ARG A 257 0.91 1.55 30.70
C ARG A 257 1.62 1.97 29.41
N GLY A 258 2.00 3.24 29.34
CA GLY A 258 2.90 3.72 28.29
C GLY A 258 4.22 2.93 28.31
N PRO A 259 5.03 3.00 27.24
CA PRO A 259 6.36 2.40 27.25
C PRO A 259 7.12 2.92 28.48
N THR A 260 7.55 1.99 29.35
CA THR A 260 8.43 2.30 30.48
C THR A 260 9.73 2.83 29.92
N VAL A 261 10.03 4.09 30.26
CA VAL A 261 11.30 4.76 29.97
C VAL A 261 12.36 4.25 30.94
#